data_AF-A0A9E5S0T4-F1
#
_entry.id   AF-A0A9E5S0T4-F1
#
_cell.length_a   1.000
_cell.length_b   1.000
_cell.length_c   1.000
_cell.angle_alpha   90.00
_cell.angle_beta   90.00
_cell.angle_gamma   90.00
#
_symmetry.space_group_name_H-M   'P 1'
#
loop_
_entity.id
_entity.type
_entity.pdbx_description
1 polymer ?
#
loop_
_entity_poly.entity_id
_entity_poly.type
_entity_poly.pdbx_seq_one_letter_code
_entity_poly.pdbx_strand_id
1 'polypeptide(L)'
;MTKRAIAKSFDSLFRYDFPEGQLILRQQITKVLIQQGLEVYPEEVIITNGSEQAISLATSYYLQPDDWVIVETPTYHGTLGILENLQVKVVDRRRVECSPLSHYALVQTIR
;
A
#
# COMPACT_ATOMS: atom_id res chain seq x y z
N MET A 1 17.04 -3.52 -24.16
CA MET A 1 15.60 -3.90 -24.25
C MET A 1 14.64 -2.72 -24.14
N THR A 2 15.08 -1.55 -23.63
CA THR A 2 14.28 -0.33 -23.44
C THR A 2 13.79 0.35 -24.73
N LYS A 3 14.57 0.37 -25.82
CA LYS A 3 14.20 1.05 -27.09
C LYS A 3 12.90 0.54 -27.73
N ARG A 4 12.56 -0.75 -27.57
CA ARG A 4 11.42 -1.38 -28.26
C ARG A 4 10.09 -1.16 -27.54
N ALA A 5 10.12 -1.00 -26.22
CA ALA A 5 8.94 -0.68 -25.40
C ALA A 5 8.54 0.80 -25.58
N ILE A 6 9.53 1.70 -25.62
CA ILE A 6 9.34 3.15 -25.79
C ILE A 6 8.65 3.47 -27.13
N ALA A 7 8.99 2.74 -28.20
CA ALA A 7 8.43 2.98 -29.53
C ALA A 7 6.92 2.64 -29.64
N LYS A 8 6.39 1.77 -28.78
CA LYS A 8 4.97 1.37 -28.82
C LYS A 8 4.03 2.32 -28.08
N SER A 9 4.57 3.22 -27.25
CA SER A 9 3.79 4.02 -26.29
C SER A 9 4.27 5.47 -26.17
N PHE A 10 5.10 5.94 -27.10
CA PHE A 10 5.80 7.23 -27.02
C PHE A 10 4.87 8.42 -26.72
N ASP A 11 3.71 8.47 -27.37
CA ASP A 11 2.76 9.58 -27.21
C ASP A 11 2.01 9.56 -25.86
N SER A 12 1.82 8.37 -25.28
CA SER A 12 1.17 8.20 -23.97
C SER A 12 2.10 8.45 -22.79
N LEU A 13 3.43 8.37 -22.98
CA LEU A 13 4.42 8.52 -21.90
C LEU A 13 4.59 9.97 -21.42
N PHE A 14 4.26 10.95 -22.26
CA PHE A 14 4.42 12.38 -21.96
C PHE A 14 3.12 13.09 -21.60
N ARG A 15 2.01 12.34 -21.51
CA ARG A 15 0.71 12.87 -21.09
C ARG A 15 0.54 12.60 -19.60
N TYR A 16 -0.10 13.54 -18.91
CA TYR A 16 -0.59 13.25 -17.56
C TYR A 16 -1.53 12.05 -17.63
N ASP A 17 -1.18 11.01 -16.87
CA ASP A 17 -2.00 9.82 -16.72
C ASP A 17 -3.06 10.03 -15.63
N PHE A 18 -3.91 9.04 -15.42
CA PHE A 18 -4.87 9.05 -14.33
C PHE A 18 -4.18 9.02 -12.95
N PRO A 19 -4.79 9.57 -11.88
CA PRO A 19 -4.22 9.55 -10.53
C PRO A 19 -3.88 8.14 -10.02
N GLU A 20 -4.64 7.14 -10.44
CA GLU A 20 -4.43 5.72 -10.11
C GLU A 20 -3.26 5.11 -10.88
N GLY A 21 -2.76 5.80 -11.90
CA GLY A 21 -1.69 5.37 -12.78
C GLY A 21 -2.14 4.60 -14.02
N GLN A 22 -1.17 4.29 -14.87
CA GLN A 22 -1.39 3.75 -16.20
C GLN A 22 -2.17 2.44 -16.17
N LEU A 23 -3.29 2.39 -16.89
CA LEU A 23 -4.17 1.22 -16.95
C LEU A 23 -3.42 -0.06 -17.40
N ILE A 24 -2.53 0.06 -18.39
CA ILE A 24 -1.75 -1.09 -18.89
C ILE A 24 -0.90 -1.68 -17.77
N LEU A 25 -0.24 -0.84 -16.97
CA LEU A 25 0.57 -1.29 -15.84
C LEU A 25 -0.29 -1.95 -14.77
N ARG A 26 -1.43 -1.34 -14.41
CA ARG A 26 -2.39 -1.90 -13.44
C ARG A 26 -2.87 -3.29 -13.87
N GLN A 27 -3.19 -3.48 -15.16
CA GLN A 27 -3.58 -4.78 -15.70
C GLN A 27 -2.47 -5.84 -15.58
N GLN A 28 -1.20 -5.47 -15.78
CA GLN A 28 -0.09 -6.42 -15.63
C GLN A 28 0.13 -6.80 -14.16
N ILE A 29 0.07 -5.82 -13.25
CA ILE A 29 0.18 -6.07 -11.80
C ILE A 29 -0.96 -6.97 -11.34
N THR A 30 -2.19 -6.67 -11.75
CA THR A 30 -3.38 -7.48 -11.43
C THR A 30 -3.19 -8.94 -11.83
N LYS A 31 -2.63 -9.22 -13.03
CA LYS A 31 -2.33 -10.59 -13.46
C LYS A 31 -1.35 -11.30 -12.52
N VAL A 32 -0.31 -10.60 -12.05
CA VAL A 32 0.67 -11.16 -11.10
C VAL A 32 0.00 -11.45 -9.75
N LEU A 33 -0.86 -10.56 -9.26
CA LEU A 33 -1.59 -10.76 -8.01
C LEU A 33 -2.60 -11.92 -8.10
N ILE A 34 -3.30 -12.06 -9.23
CA ILE A 34 -4.19 -13.21 -9.49
C ILE A 34 -3.39 -14.53 -9.49
N GLN A 35 -2.19 -14.53 -10.07
CA GLN A 35 -1.31 -15.71 -10.02
C GLN A 35 -0.85 -16.06 -8.60
N GLN A 36 -0.85 -15.10 -7.68
CA GLN A 36 -0.58 -15.30 -6.25
C GLN A 36 -1.83 -15.69 -5.44
N GLY A 37 -2.98 -15.85 -6.11
CA GLY A 37 -4.24 -16.27 -5.49
C GLY A 37 -5.13 -15.14 -4.98
N LEU A 38 -4.85 -13.88 -5.34
CA LEU A 38 -5.72 -12.76 -5.00
C LEU A 38 -6.83 -12.58 -6.04
N GLU A 39 -8.06 -12.35 -5.59
CA GLU A 39 -9.14 -11.83 -6.43
C GLU A 39 -9.06 -10.30 -6.42
N VAL A 40 -8.62 -9.72 -7.54
CA VAL A 40 -8.40 -8.27 -7.66
C VAL A 40 -8.62 -7.82 -9.11
N TYR A 41 -9.16 -6.62 -9.29
CA TYR A 41 -9.39 -5.99 -10.59
C TYR A 41 -8.47 -4.76 -10.80
N PRO A 42 -8.15 -4.39 -12.06
CA PRO A 42 -7.25 -3.27 -12.34
C PRO A 42 -7.71 -1.91 -11.75
N GLU A 43 -9.01 -1.71 -11.59
CA GLU A 43 -9.65 -0.56 -10.95
C GLU A 43 -9.40 -0.47 -9.43
N GLU A 44 -9.02 -1.58 -8.79
CA GLU A 44 -8.69 -1.65 -7.36
C GLU A 44 -7.18 -1.45 -7.10
N VAL A 45 -6.38 -1.27 -8.16
CA VAL A 45 -4.94 -1.07 -8.07
C VAL A 45 -4.61 0.41 -8.26
N ILE A 46 -3.81 0.96 -7.35
CA ILE A 46 -3.21 2.30 -7.48
C ILE A 46 -1.70 2.14 -7.63
N ILE A 47 -1.12 2.76 -8.65
CA ILE A 47 0.32 2.81 -8.84
C ILE A 47 0.92 3.88 -7.92
N THR A 48 1.80 3.46 -7.03
CA THR A 48 2.54 4.37 -6.13
C THR A 48 3.99 4.51 -6.55
N ASN A 49 4.60 5.63 -6.17
CA ASN A 49 6.02 5.91 -6.29
C ASN A 49 6.84 5.25 -5.15
N GLY A 50 6.49 4.01 -4.79
CA GLY A 50 7.14 3.24 -3.74
C GLY A 50 6.24 2.87 -2.56
N SER A 51 6.79 2.08 -1.64
CA SER A 51 6.09 1.55 -0.48
C SER A 51 5.74 2.62 0.55
N GLU A 52 6.58 3.62 0.73
CA GLU A 52 6.34 4.69 1.71
C GLU A 52 5.08 5.51 1.34
N GLN A 53 4.91 5.85 0.06
CA GLN A 53 3.69 6.49 -0.42
C GLN A 53 2.47 5.58 -0.25
N ALA A 54 2.61 4.28 -0.52
CA ALA A 54 1.52 3.31 -0.33
C ALA A 54 1.08 3.23 1.14
N ILE A 55 2.04 3.15 2.06
CA ILE A 55 1.78 3.11 3.51
C ILE A 55 1.16 4.43 3.97
N SER A 56 1.68 5.57 3.52
CA SER A 56 1.14 6.90 3.84
C SER A 56 -0.31 7.07 3.35
N LEU A 57 -0.61 6.64 2.12
CA LEU A 57 -1.97 6.69 1.58
C LEU A 57 -2.92 5.75 2.33
N ALA A 58 -2.50 4.51 2.60
CA ALA A 58 -3.33 3.55 3.33
C ALA A 58 -3.62 4.05 4.75
N THR A 59 -2.60 4.49 5.48
CA THR A 59 -2.75 4.95 6.86
C THR A 59 -3.57 6.23 6.95
N SER A 60 -3.36 7.21 6.06
CA SER A 60 -4.18 8.44 6.04
C SER A 60 -5.65 8.19 5.68
N TYR A 61 -5.95 7.13 4.94
CA TYR A 61 -7.33 6.74 4.64
C TYR A 61 -8.01 6.02 5.80
N TYR A 62 -7.31 5.11 6.47
CA TYR A 62 -7.90 4.23 7.50
C TYR A 62 -7.83 4.78 8.92
N LEU A 63 -6.89 5.69 9.21
CA LEU A 63 -6.59 6.11 10.58
C LEU A 63 -6.97 7.56 10.84
N GLN A 64 -7.35 7.83 12.07
CA GLN A 64 -7.58 9.17 12.60
C GLN A 64 -6.64 9.44 13.78
N PRO A 65 -6.36 10.71 14.12
CA PRO A 65 -5.67 11.05 15.34
C PRO A 65 -6.26 10.31 16.55
N ASP A 66 -5.40 9.89 17.48
CA ASP A 66 -5.72 9.10 18.67
C ASP A 66 -6.09 7.62 18.47
N ASP A 67 -6.21 7.12 17.23
CA ASP A 67 -6.42 5.69 16.95
C ASP A 67 -5.25 4.83 17.44
N TRP A 68 -5.54 3.58 17.80
CA TRP A 68 -4.52 2.61 18.16
C TRP A 68 -4.11 1.74 16.97
N VAL A 69 -2.81 1.66 16.70
CA VAL A 69 -2.22 0.86 15.63
C VAL A 69 -1.24 -0.16 16.21
N ILE A 70 -1.45 -1.42 15.85
CA ILE A 70 -0.55 -2.51 16.20
C ILE A 70 0.58 -2.59 15.17
N VAL A 71 1.82 -2.62 15.62
CA VAL A 71 3.01 -2.79 14.76
C VAL A 71 3.87 -3.96 15.24
N GLU A 72 4.57 -4.61 14.31
CA GLU A 72 5.57 -5.61 14.66
C GLU A 72 6.81 -4.97 15.32
N THR A 73 7.60 -5.77 16.03
CA THR A 73 8.90 -5.32 16.55
C THR A 73 9.94 -6.41 16.29
N PRO A 74 10.95 -6.13 15.42
CA PRO A 74 11.23 -4.86 14.75
C PRO A 74 10.21 -4.49 13.64
N THR A 75 10.06 -3.19 13.35
CA THR A 75 9.28 -2.67 12.22
C THR A 75 10.12 -1.70 11.38
N TYR A 76 9.66 -1.38 10.17
CA TYR A 76 10.28 -0.38 9.30
C TYR A 76 10.18 1.03 9.90
N HIS A 77 11.32 1.69 10.09
CA HIS A 77 11.38 3.02 10.72
C HIS A 77 10.57 4.09 9.97
N GLY A 78 10.46 4.01 8.64
CA GLY A 78 9.66 4.97 7.87
C GLY A 78 8.16 4.92 8.23
N THR A 79 7.64 3.73 8.54
CA THR A 79 6.26 3.58 9.02
C THR A 79 6.04 4.30 10.34
N LEU A 80 7.00 4.23 11.27
CA LEU A 80 6.87 4.92 12.57
C LEU A 80 6.76 6.44 12.41
N GLY A 81 7.54 7.03 11.50
CA GLY A 81 7.44 8.47 11.20
C GLY A 81 6.10 8.86 10.59
N ILE A 82 5.53 8.03 9.72
CA ILE A 82 4.19 8.25 9.15
C ILE A 82 3.12 8.21 10.27
N LEU A 83 3.17 7.20 11.14
CA LEU A 83 2.21 7.04 12.24
C LEU A 83 2.32 8.19 13.26
N GLU A 84 3.53 8.66 13.56
CA GLU A 84 3.76 9.82 14.43
C GLU A 84 3.12 11.09 13.84
N ASN A 85 3.29 11.33 12.53
CA ASN A 85 2.66 12.46 11.83
C ASN A 85 1.13 12.42 11.85
N LEU A 86 0.53 11.22 11.89
CA LEU A 86 -0.92 11.04 12.01
C LEU A 86 -1.43 11.13 13.45
N GLN A 87 -0.54 11.32 14.44
CA GLN A 87 -0.88 11.41 15.86
C GLN A 87 -1.63 10.17 16.39
N VAL A 88 -1.29 8.99 15.86
CA VAL A 88 -1.84 7.71 16.33
C VAL A 88 -1.01 7.12 17.46
N LYS A 89 -1.61 6.22 18.23
CA LYS A 89 -0.98 5.50 19.34
C LYS A 89 -0.48 4.15 18.86
N VAL A 90 0.84 3.95 18.95
CA VAL A 90 1.49 2.73 18.46
C VAL A 90 1.67 1.71 19.59
N VAL A 91 1.25 0.46 19.34
CA VAL A 91 1.42 -0.67 20.27
C VAL A 91 2.17 -1.80 19.60
N ASP A 92 3.15 -2.36 20.33
CA ASP A 92 3.87 -3.55 19.90
C ASP A 92 2.94 -4.77 19.89
N ARG A 93 2.92 -5.53 18.77
CA ARG A 93 2.17 -6.78 18.61
C ARG A 93 2.37 -7.75 19.78
N ARG A 94 3.56 -7.81 20.39
CA ARG A 94 3.86 -8.69 21.54
C ARG A 94 3.06 -8.35 22.80
N ARG A 95 2.44 -7.17 22.86
CA ARG A 95 1.63 -6.69 23.99
C ARG A 95 0.13 -6.93 23.79
N VAL A 96 -0.28 -7.46 22.64
CA VAL A 96 -1.68 -7.73 22.29
C VAL A 96 -1.87 -9.23 22.06
N GLU A 97 -2.83 -9.83 22.76
CA GLU A 97 -3.25 -11.21 22.48
C GLU A 97 -4.09 -11.25 21.19
N CYS A 98 -3.44 -11.43 20.04
CA CYS A 98 -4.12 -11.68 18.77
C CYS A 98 -4.32 -13.19 18.54
N SER A 99 -5.54 -13.60 18.19
CA SER A 99 -5.80 -14.99 17.76
C SER A 99 -5.01 -15.33 16.48
N PRO A 100 -4.63 -16.61 16.26
CA PRO A 100 -3.71 -17.00 15.18
C PRO A 100 -4.23 -16.78 13.75
N LEU A 101 -5.52 -16.45 13.57
CA LEU A 101 -6.13 -16.13 12.28
C LEU A 101 -5.85 -14.68 11.81
N SER A 102 -5.10 -13.90 12.58
CA SER A 102 -4.89 -12.47 12.35
C SER A 102 -3.56 -12.12 11.63
N HIS A 103 -3.09 -12.94 10.69
CA HIS A 103 -1.84 -12.67 9.95
C HIS A 103 -1.89 -11.40 9.07
N TYR A 104 -3.07 -10.85 8.79
CA TYR A 104 -3.27 -9.65 7.97
C TYR A 104 -3.55 -8.35 8.75
N ALA A 105 -3.49 -8.37 10.09
CA ALA A 105 -3.82 -7.21 10.92
C ALA A 105 -2.65 -6.23 11.08
N LEU A 106 -2.26 -5.54 10.01
CA LEU A 106 -1.36 -4.38 10.12
C LEU A 106 -2.13 -3.06 10.38
N VAL A 107 -3.45 -3.06 10.21
CA VAL A 107 -4.32 -1.90 10.48
C VAL A 107 -5.64 -2.36 11.10
N GLN A 108 -5.58 -3.13 12.19
CA GLN A 108 -6.77 -3.23 13.04
C GLN A 108 -6.74 -2.04 13.98
N THR A 109 -7.54 -1.02 13.66
CA THR A 109 -7.87 0.05 14.59
C THR A 109 -8.57 -0.60 15.79
N ILE A 110 -7.88 -0.65 16.92
CA ILE A 110 -8.56 -0.91 18.20
C ILE A 110 -9.28 0.39 18.53
N ARG A 111 -10.59 0.44 18.26
CA ARG A 111 -11.48 1.47 18.79
C ARG A 111 -11.83 1.17 20.24
#